data_AF-A0A6C7DCD2-F1
#
_entry.id   AF-A0A6C7DCD2-F1
#
_cell.length_a   1.000
_cell.length_b   1.000
_cell.length_c   1.000
_cell.angle_alpha   90.00
_cell.angle_beta   90.00
_cell.angle_gamma   90.00
#
_symmetry.space_group_name_H-M   'P 1'
#
loop_
_entity.id
_entity.type
_entity.pdbx_description
1 polymer ?
#
loop_
_entity_poly.entity_id
_entity_poly.type
_entity_poly.pdbx_seq_one_letter_code
_entity_poly.pdbx_strand_id
1 'polypeptide(L)'
;MIGKIYTPPVFFNNRISHDNATQPEKTLKNQVTGSVINVKNTSSDFRIISKELSLYRDIKNHPILASVADTQSHNNQDARLSSLGMAVTAIYNMVENGKAKEKSVEICDKIPRNQSVELNLDSSLTKRGAEYINQFLEAETPLDSTNYATGLRVGSDIKNTVLDPIMINQFNSTWNIRLNMAT
;
A
#
# COMPACT_ATOMS: atom_id res chain seq x y z
N MET A 1 -16.08 -47.65 -23.21
CA MET A 1 -16.48 -46.62 -22.21
C MET A 1 -15.47 -46.72 -21.06
N ILE A 2 -14.45 -45.86 -21.02
CA ILE A 2 -13.39 -45.91 -19.99
C ILE A 2 -13.69 -44.79 -18.99
N GLY A 3 -14.04 -45.17 -17.76
CA GLY A 3 -14.33 -44.23 -16.68
C GLY A 3 -13.08 -43.47 -16.27
N LYS A 4 -13.18 -42.14 -16.20
CA LYS A 4 -12.11 -41.28 -15.66
C LYS A 4 -12.15 -41.39 -14.14
N ILE A 5 -11.09 -41.93 -13.55
CA ILE A 5 -10.87 -41.88 -12.10
C ILE A 5 -10.43 -40.45 -11.77
N TYR A 6 -11.25 -39.72 -11.01
CA TYR A 6 -10.92 -38.40 -10.49
C TYR A 6 -10.21 -38.59 -9.15
N THR A 7 -8.89 -38.40 -9.12
CA THR A 7 -8.13 -38.26 -7.88
C THR A 7 -7.98 -36.76 -7.56
N PRO A 8 -8.50 -36.27 -6.42
CA PRO A 8 -8.27 -34.90 -6.01
C PRO A 8 -6.78 -34.69 -5.65
N PRO A 9 -6.22 -33.48 -5.86
CA PRO A 9 -4.84 -33.20 -5.51
C PRO A 9 -4.63 -33.26 -3.99
N VAL A 10 -3.59 -33.99 -3.57
CA VAL A 10 -3.17 -34.07 -2.18
C VAL A 10 -2.28 -32.86 -1.88
N PHE A 11 -2.70 -31.99 -0.97
CA PHE A 11 -1.85 -30.92 -0.44
C PHE A 11 -1.11 -31.45 0.79
N PHE A 12 0.22 -31.49 0.71
CA PHE A 12 1.07 -31.83 1.85
C PHE A 12 1.01 -30.71 2.89
N ASN A 13 0.46 -31.00 4.07
CA ASN A 13 0.51 -30.13 5.23
C ASN A 13 1.94 -30.08 5.79
N ASN A 14 2.77 -29.18 5.26
CA ASN A 14 4.05 -28.88 5.87
C ASN A 14 3.84 -27.86 6.98
N ARG A 15 4.06 -28.29 8.23
CA ARG A 15 4.13 -27.44 9.43
C ARG A 15 5.01 -26.22 9.14
N ILE A 16 4.44 -25.02 9.32
CA ILE A 16 5.15 -23.75 9.19
C ILE A 16 5.85 -23.49 10.53
N SER A 17 7.18 -23.48 10.52
CA SER A 17 7.98 -22.89 11.60
C SER A 17 7.98 -21.38 11.42
N HIS A 18 7.62 -20.65 12.48
CA HIS A 18 7.68 -19.18 12.50
C HIS A 18 9.08 -18.74 12.91
N ASP A 19 10.00 -18.63 11.95
CA ASP A 19 11.21 -17.83 12.11
C ASP A 19 11.14 -16.58 11.23
N ASN A 20 11.29 -15.42 11.87
CA ASN A 20 11.16 -14.08 11.30
C ASN A 20 12.38 -13.61 10.48
N ALA A 21 13.08 -14.53 9.81
CA ALA A 21 14.20 -14.18 8.95
C ALA A 21 13.83 -14.47 7.49
N THR A 22 13.80 -13.41 6.67
CA THR A 22 13.71 -13.37 5.20
C THR A 22 13.09 -14.62 4.56
N GLN A 23 11.77 -14.58 4.33
CA GLN A 23 11.05 -15.72 3.75
C GLN A 23 11.57 -16.04 2.33
N PRO A 24 11.78 -17.33 2.00
CA PRO A 24 12.31 -17.72 0.71
C PRO A 24 11.30 -17.41 -0.41
N GLU A 25 11.79 -16.86 -1.53
CA GLU A 25 11.04 -16.81 -2.78
C GLU A 25 10.67 -18.24 -3.18
N LYS A 26 9.37 -18.54 -3.23
CA LYS A 26 8.89 -19.84 -3.70
C LYS A 26 8.39 -19.72 -5.12
N THR A 27 9.02 -20.47 -5.99
CA THR A 27 8.63 -20.63 -7.39
C THR A 27 7.54 -21.69 -7.46
N LEU A 28 6.29 -21.30 -7.69
CA LEU A 28 5.18 -22.23 -7.95
C LEU A 28 5.07 -22.45 -9.45
N LYS A 29 5.32 -23.67 -9.91
CA LYS A 29 5.15 -24.05 -11.32
C LYS A 29 3.72 -24.53 -11.55
N ASN A 30 2.97 -23.82 -12.40
CA ASN A 30 1.66 -24.28 -12.85
C ASN A 30 1.84 -25.58 -13.67
N GLN A 31 1.26 -26.68 -13.21
CA GLN A 31 1.44 -28.00 -13.83
C GLN A 31 0.66 -28.15 -15.16
N VAL A 32 -0.31 -27.28 -15.44
CA VAL A 32 -1.13 -27.32 -16.66
C VAL A 32 -0.53 -26.45 -17.76
N THR A 33 -0.04 -25.24 -17.41
CA THR A 33 0.48 -24.30 -18.41
C THR A 33 2.01 -24.24 -18.46
N GLY A 34 2.70 -24.90 -17.52
CA GLY A 34 4.16 -24.81 -17.37
C GLY A 34 4.65 -23.44 -16.87
N SER A 35 3.74 -22.48 -16.66
CA SER A 35 4.06 -21.13 -16.25
C SER A 35 4.62 -21.11 -14.84
N VAL A 36 5.68 -20.33 -14.66
CA VAL A 36 6.33 -20.12 -13.37
C VAL A 36 5.73 -18.89 -12.70
N ILE A 37 5.10 -19.08 -11.54
CA ILE A 37 4.62 -18.00 -10.68
C ILE A 37 5.67 -17.80 -9.59
N ASN A 38 6.34 -16.66 -9.61
CA ASN A 38 7.20 -16.24 -8.52
C ASN A 38 6.32 -15.64 -7.42
N VAL A 39 6.14 -16.38 -6.32
CA VAL A 39 5.39 -15.90 -5.17
C VAL A 39 6.39 -15.31 -4.18
N LYS A 40 6.45 -13.98 -4.14
CA LYS A 40 7.11 -13.26 -3.06
C LYS A 40 6.13 -13.22 -1.89
N ASN A 41 6.49 -13.86 -0.80
CA ASN A 41 5.64 -13.92 0.38
C ASN A 41 5.71 -12.56 1.08
N THR A 42 4.71 -11.70 0.84
CA THR A 42 4.62 -10.38 1.46
C THR A 42 3.84 -10.52 2.77
N SER A 43 4.23 -9.80 3.82
CA SER A 43 3.51 -9.81 5.11
C SER A 43 2.16 -9.07 5.06
N SER A 44 1.82 -8.46 3.93
CA SER A 44 0.59 -7.70 3.72
C SER A 44 -0.51 -8.57 3.09
N ASP A 45 -1.77 -8.30 3.45
CA ASP A 45 -2.95 -8.95 2.86
C ASP A 45 -2.94 -8.76 1.32
N PHE A 46 -3.10 -9.85 0.58
CA PHE A 46 -3.12 -9.86 -0.89
C PHE A 46 -4.16 -8.89 -1.49
N ARG A 47 -5.28 -8.66 -0.80
CA ARG A 47 -6.31 -7.70 -1.24
C ARG A 47 -5.78 -6.28 -1.23
N ILE A 48 -5.03 -5.92 -0.19
CA ILE A 48 -4.36 -4.61 -0.07
C ILE A 48 -3.36 -4.43 -1.21
N ILE A 49 -2.52 -5.44 -1.45
CA ILE A 49 -1.52 -5.43 -2.53
C ILE A 49 -2.20 -5.29 -3.90
N SER A 50 -3.27 -6.04 -4.14
CA SER A 50 -4.01 -5.99 -5.40
C SER A 50 -4.70 -4.64 -5.61
N LYS A 51 -5.26 -4.05 -4.56
CA LYS A 51 -5.88 -2.72 -4.62
C LYS A 51 -4.86 -1.62 -4.87
N GLU A 52 -3.70 -1.69 -4.20
CA GLU A 52 -2.60 -0.75 -4.45
C GLU A 52 -2.15 -0.78 -5.91
N LEU A 53 -1.98 -1.98 -6.49
CA LEU A 53 -1.60 -2.12 -7.89
C LEU A 53 -2.67 -1.58 -8.84
N SER A 54 -3.95 -1.77 -8.52
CA SER A 54 -5.05 -1.18 -9.29
C SER A 54 -4.98 0.33 -9.27
N LEU A 55 -4.90 0.94 -8.08
CA LEU A 55 -4.80 2.39 -7.93
C LEU A 55 -3.57 2.95 -8.66
N TYR A 56 -2.43 2.27 -8.56
CA TYR A 56 -1.20 2.65 -9.26
C TYR A 56 -1.37 2.60 -10.78
N ARG A 57 -2.02 1.55 -11.31
CA ARG A 57 -2.31 1.43 -12.74
C ARG A 57 -3.25 2.54 -13.21
N ASP A 58 -4.28 2.86 -12.42
CA ASP A 58 -5.26 3.88 -12.77
C ASP A 58 -4.61 5.26 -12.86
N ILE A 59 -3.74 5.62 -11.91
CA ILE A 59 -3.00 6.90 -11.98
C ILE A 59 -1.98 6.91 -13.12
N LYS A 60 -1.31 5.78 -13.40
CA LYS A 60 -0.31 5.69 -14.47
C LYS A 60 -0.94 5.89 -15.86
N ASN A 61 -2.17 5.43 -16.03
CA ASN A 61 -2.93 5.59 -17.26
C ASN A 61 -3.58 6.98 -17.41
N HIS A 62 -3.53 7.83 -16.39
CA HIS A 62 -4.08 9.18 -16.42
C HIS A 62 -2.93 10.22 -16.38
N PRO A 63 -2.60 10.91 -17.49
CA PRO A 63 -1.39 11.73 -17.60
C PRO A 63 -1.20 12.78 -16.51
N ILE A 64 -2.27 13.46 -16.11
CA ILE A 64 -2.24 14.49 -15.06
C ILE A 64 -1.88 13.85 -13.71
N LEU A 65 -2.57 12.77 -13.32
CA LEU A 65 -2.29 12.07 -12.06
C LEU A 65 -0.92 11.41 -12.06
N ALA A 66 -0.49 10.86 -13.20
CA ALA A 66 0.84 10.29 -13.37
C ALA A 66 1.96 11.31 -13.13
N SER A 67 1.75 12.55 -13.57
CA SER A 67 2.66 13.67 -13.34
C SER A 67 2.64 14.12 -11.88
N VAL A 68 1.47 14.24 -11.26
CA VAL A 68 1.34 14.63 -9.84
C VAL A 68 2.03 13.61 -8.96
N ALA A 69 1.76 12.32 -9.15
CA ALA A 69 2.32 11.25 -8.34
C ALA A 69 3.81 10.97 -8.64
N ASP A 70 4.40 11.63 -9.63
CA ASP A 70 5.74 11.34 -10.13
C ASP A 70 5.96 9.83 -10.31
N THR A 71 5.10 9.20 -11.11
CA THR A 71 5.09 7.72 -11.24
C THR A 71 6.42 7.14 -11.75
N GLN A 72 7.27 7.96 -12.37
CA GLN A 72 8.59 7.55 -12.84
C GLN A 72 9.54 7.22 -11.68
N SER A 73 9.45 7.93 -10.55
CA SER A 73 10.26 7.67 -9.35
C SER A 73 9.69 6.56 -8.45
N HIS A 74 8.48 6.06 -8.76
CA HIS A 74 7.70 5.15 -7.93
C HIS A 74 7.50 3.75 -8.55
N ASN A 75 8.56 3.17 -9.12
CA ASN A 75 8.49 1.86 -9.78
C ASN A 75 8.34 0.67 -8.81
N ASN A 76 8.79 0.80 -7.56
CA ASN A 76 8.74 -0.24 -6.54
C ASN A 76 7.52 -0.09 -5.61
N GLN A 77 6.74 -1.16 -5.44
CA GLN A 77 5.57 -1.18 -4.55
C GLN A 77 5.92 -0.88 -3.08
N ASP A 78 7.01 -1.44 -2.56
CA ASP A 78 7.42 -1.17 -1.17
C ASP A 78 7.77 0.31 -0.98
N ALA A 79 8.37 0.94 -2.00
CA ALA A 79 8.67 2.36 -1.98
C ALA A 79 7.40 3.22 -2.05
N ARG A 80 6.39 2.80 -2.84
CA ARG A 80 5.07 3.45 -2.90
C ARG A 80 4.35 3.38 -1.57
N LEU A 81 4.25 2.18 -0.98
CA LEU A 81 3.66 1.98 0.34
C LEU A 81 4.39 2.79 1.42
N SER A 82 5.73 2.78 1.42
CA SER A 82 6.50 3.61 2.35
C SER A 82 6.21 5.11 2.18
N SER A 83 6.12 5.60 0.93
CA SER A 83 5.79 7.00 0.63
C SER A 83 4.39 7.37 1.13
N LEU A 84 3.40 6.51 0.93
CA LEU A 84 2.06 6.70 1.51
C LEU A 84 2.12 6.72 3.04
N GLY A 85 2.91 5.84 3.65
CA GLY A 85 3.16 5.84 5.09
C GLY A 85 3.75 7.15 5.60
N MET A 86 4.68 7.76 4.84
CA MET A 86 5.22 9.08 5.15
C MET A 86 4.14 10.16 5.08
N ALA A 87 3.30 10.14 4.03
CA ALA A 87 2.21 11.10 3.87
C ALA A 87 1.18 10.98 5.01
N VAL A 88 0.79 9.77 5.39
CA VAL A 88 -0.08 9.52 6.56
C VAL A 88 0.56 10.05 7.84
N THR A 89 1.86 9.80 8.02
CA THR A 89 2.62 10.30 9.19
C THR A 89 2.70 11.83 9.20
N ALA A 90 2.77 12.47 8.04
CA ALA A 90 2.75 13.94 7.93
C ALA A 90 1.40 14.51 8.37
N ILE A 91 0.28 13.92 7.94
CA ILE A 91 -1.05 14.30 8.43
C ILE A 91 -1.15 14.14 9.95
N TYR A 92 -0.69 13.00 10.45
CA TYR A 92 -0.66 12.72 11.89
C TYR A 92 0.13 13.79 12.68
N ASN A 93 1.23 14.31 12.15
CA ASN A 93 2.06 15.28 12.86
C ASN A 93 1.63 16.74 12.65
N MET A 94 1.10 17.10 11.47
CA MET A 94 0.99 18.49 11.05
C MET A 94 -0.45 19.01 10.97
N VAL A 95 -1.44 18.13 10.89
CA VAL A 95 -2.85 18.52 10.81
C VAL A 95 -3.47 18.46 12.21
N GLU A 96 -4.28 19.45 12.55
CA GLU A 96 -4.89 19.54 13.88
C GLU A 96 -6.20 18.76 13.99
N ASN A 97 -7.04 18.74 12.95
CA ASN A 97 -8.38 18.17 13.00
C ASN A 97 -8.88 17.60 11.64
N GLY A 98 -10.04 16.95 11.67
CA GLY A 98 -10.71 16.35 10.51
C GLY A 98 -10.63 14.82 10.45
N LYS A 99 -11.51 14.19 9.65
CA LYS A 99 -11.55 12.73 9.47
C LYS A 99 -10.21 12.12 9.02
N ALA A 100 -9.48 12.81 8.16
CA ALA A 100 -8.14 12.38 7.71
C ALA A 100 -7.15 12.38 8.89
N LYS A 101 -7.22 13.39 9.76
CA LYS A 101 -6.42 13.43 11.00
C LYS A 101 -6.81 12.28 11.94
N GLU A 102 -8.10 12.10 12.23
CA GLU A 102 -8.59 11.00 13.06
C GLU A 102 -8.11 9.64 12.55
N LYS A 103 -8.24 9.40 11.24
CA LYS A 103 -7.81 8.15 10.61
C LYS A 103 -6.28 8.00 10.61
N SER A 104 -5.53 9.09 10.44
CA SER A 104 -4.07 9.06 10.53
C SER A 104 -3.59 8.71 11.96
N VAL A 105 -4.29 9.18 12.99
CA VAL A 105 -4.03 8.82 14.40
C VAL A 105 -4.27 7.34 14.61
N GLU A 106 -5.42 6.82 14.18
CA GLU A 106 -5.74 5.38 14.27
C GLU A 106 -4.64 4.51 13.64
N ILE A 107 -4.19 4.86 12.42
CA ILE A 107 -3.11 4.13 11.74
C ILE A 107 -1.78 4.25 12.49
N CYS A 108 -1.41 5.46 12.91
CA CYS A 108 -0.10 5.71 13.53
C CYS A 108 0.02 5.14 14.94
N ASP A 109 -1.09 5.06 15.69
CA ASP A 109 -1.15 4.46 17.01
C ASP A 109 -1.13 2.92 16.92
N LYS A 110 -1.85 2.35 15.94
CA LYS A 110 -1.81 0.91 15.65
C LYS A 110 -0.40 0.46 15.20
N ILE A 111 0.31 1.33 14.48
CA ILE A 111 1.61 1.04 13.89
C ILE A 111 2.58 2.14 14.34
N PRO A 112 3.06 2.11 15.59
CA PRO A 112 3.93 3.15 16.13
C PRO A 112 5.27 3.18 15.40
N ARG A 113 5.83 4.39 15.26
CA ARG A 113 7.11 4.61 14.60
C ARG A 113 8.24 4.13 15.50
N ASN A 114 9.29 3.55 14.93
CA ASN A 114 10.56 3.41 15.62
C ASN A 114 11.31 4.75 15.62
N GLN A 115 11.34 5.41 16.79
CA GLN A 115 11.98 6.73 16.93
C GLN A 115 13.52 6.67 16.86
N SER A 116 14.14 5.50 17.01
CA SER A 116 15.60 5.35 16.93
C SER A 116 16.15 5.29 15.50
N VAL A 117 15.28 5.28 14.50
CA VAL A 117 15.65 5.16 13.09
C VAL A 117 15.15 6.38 12.32
N GLU A 118 15.90 6.81 11.31
CA GLU A 118 15.47 7.89 10.40
C GLU A 118 14.12 7.56 9.76
N LEU A 119 13.32 8.59 9.46
CA LEU A 119 11.94 8.40 9.01
C LEU A 119 11.88 7.53 7.77
N ASN A 120 12.69 7.87 6.76
CA ASN A 120 12.82 7.17 5.48
C ASN A 120 13.31 5.72 5.57
N LEU A 121 13.89 5.31 6.70
CA LEU A 121 14.40 3.96 6.95
C LEU A 121 13.48 3.13 7.85
N ASP A 122 12.43 3.71 8.42
CA ASP A 122 11.52 2.99 9.30
C ASP A 122 10.58 2.06 8.52
N SER A 123 10.75 0.75 8.73
CA SER A 123 9.90 -0.31 8.18
C SER A 123 8.40 -0.16 8.52
N SER A 124 8.08 0.60 9.58
CA SER A 124 6.70 0.91 10.00
C SER A 124 5.96 1.71 8.94
N LEU A 125 6.66 2.49 8.12
CA LEU A 125 6.03 3.30 7.07
C LEU A 125 5.34 2.45 6.01
N THR A 126 5.99 1.38 5.54
CA THR A 126 5.38 0.46 4.57
C THR A 126 4.09 -0.14 5.13
N LYS A 127 4.08 -0.49 6.43
CA LYS A 127 2.88 -1.01 7.11
C LYS A 127 1.78 0.05 7.23
N ARG A 128 2.13 1.29 7.59
CA ARG A 128 1.17 2.42 7.62
C ARG A 128 0.56 2.68 6.25
N GLY A 129 1.37 2.63 5.18
CA GLY A 129 0.89 2.73 3.81
C GLY A 129 -0.06 1.60 3.43
N ALA A 130 0.23 0.37 3.83
CA ALA A 130 -0.66 -0.77 3.61
C ALA A 130 -2.01 -0.60 4.34
N GLU A 131 -1.98 -0.15 5.60
CA GLU A 131 -3.19 0.14 6.37
C GLU A 131 -4.01 1.30 5.76
N TYR A 132 -3.33 2.29 5.20
CA TYR A 132 -3.99 3.34 4.42
C TYR A 132 -4.71 2.77 3.19
N ILE A 133 -4.06 1.90 2.41
CA ILE A 133 -4.69 1.24 1.26
C ILE A 133 -5.88 0.35 1.66
N ASN A 134 -5.85 -0.24 2.87
CA ASN A 134 -6.95 -1.06 3.37
C ASN A 134 -8.31 -0.31 3.35
N GLN A 135 -8.30 1.00 3.57
CA GLN A 135 -9.52 1.85 3.55
C GLN A 135 -10.19 1.94 2.18
N PHE A 136 -9.50 1.57 1.12
CA PHE A 136 -10.00 1.59 -0.26
C PHE A 136 -10.70 0.27 -0.62
N LEU A 137 -10.65 -0.74 0.25
CA LEU A 137 -11.31 -2.03 0.02
C LEU A 137 -12.79 -2.02 0.40
N GLU A 138 -13.16 -1.20 1.38
CA GLU A 138 -14.50 -1.22 1.99
C GLU A 138 -15.50 -0.32 1.25
N ALA A 139 -15.03 0.84 0.78
CA ALA A 139 -15.84 1.82 0.08
C ALA A 139 -15.00 2.53 -0.99
N GLU A 140 -15.32 2.26 -2.26
CA GLU A 140 -14.71 2.93 -3.40
C GLU A 140 -15.31 4.30 -3.61
N THR A 141 -14.47 5.28 -3.96
CA THR A 141 -14.92 6.63 -4.26
C THR A 141 -14.28 7.15 -5.55
N PRO A 142 -14.91 8.12 -6.25
CA PRO A 142 -14.29 8.79 -7.40
C PRO A 142 -12.97 9.50 -7.09
N LEU A 143 -12.66 9.74 -5.81
CA LEU A 143 -11.44 10.42 -5.37
C LEU A 143 -10.30 9.45 -5.06
N ASP A 144 -10.50 8.14 -5.17
CA ASP A 144 -9.52 7.16 -4.72
C ASP A 144 -8.15 7.31 -5.42
N SER A 145 -8.15 7.39 -6.76
CA SER A 145 -6.92 7.56 -7.53
C SER A 145 -6.26 8.92 -7.29
N THR A 146 -7.04 9.99 -7.14
CA THR A 146 -6.52 11.34 -6.85
C THR A 146 -5.89 11.39 -5.46
N ASN A 147 -6.56 10.83 -4.46
CA ASN A 147 -6.07 10.80 -3.09
C ASN A 147 -4.79 9.96 -3.00
N TYR A 148 -4.77 8.79 -3.64
CA TYR A 148 -3.58 7.96 -3.79
C TYR A 148 -2.42 8.72 -4.46
N ALA A 149 -2.65 9.40 -5.59
CA ALA A 149 -1.63 10.17 -6.30
C ALA A 149 -1.03 11.29 -5.43
N THR A 150 -1.88 12.06 -4.75
CA THR A 150 -1.41 13.14 -3.85
C THR A 150 -0.64 12.59 -2.65
N GLY A 151 -1.03 11.44 -2.10
CA GLY A 151 -0.28 10.76 -1.04
C GLY A 151 1.12 10.32 -1.49
N LEU A 152 1.24 9.75 -2.70
CA LEU A 152 2.55 9.41 -3.26
C LEU A 152 3.43 10.64 -3.42
N ARG A 153 2.87 11.75 -3.93
CA ARG A 153 3.61 12.99 -4.10
C ARG A 153 4.16 13.52 -2.78
N VAL A 154 3.31 13.65 -1.77
CA VAL A 154 3.72 14.12 -0.43
C VAL A 154 4.81 13.23 0.17
N GLY A 155 4.65 11.91 0.06
CA GLY A 155 5.65 10.97 0.57
C GLY A 155 7.00 11.10 -0.13
N SER A 156 6.99 11.29 -1.46
CA SER A 156 8.21 11.51 -2.24
C SER A 156 8.91 12.82 -1.88
N ASP A 157 8.14 13.90 -1.72
CA ASP A 157 8.68 15.20 -1.31
C ASP A 157 9.38 15.07 0.06
N ILE A 158 8.72 14.45 1.04
CA ILE A 158 9.29 14.21 2.38
C ILE A 158 10.57 13.35 2.31
N LYS A 159 10.54 12.29 1.50
CA LYS A 159 11.70 11.41 1.30
C LYS A 159 12.91 12.17 0.75
N ASN A 160 12.67 13.15 -0.11
CA ASN A 160 13.68 14.05 -0.68
C ASN A 160 13.92 15.29 0.19
N THR A 161 13.54 15.26 1.47
CA THR A 161 13.70 16.33 2.46
C THR A 161 12.98 17.64 2.11
N VAL A 162 12.00 17.59 1.22
CA VAL A 162 11.12 18.71 0.88
C VAL A 162 9.83 18.58 1.69
N LEU A 163 9.61 19.53 2.60
CA LEU A 163 8.32 19.64 3.28
C LEU A 163 7.50 20.71 2.55
N ASP A 164 6.51 20.29 1.77
CA ASP A 164 5.57 21.18 1.08
C ASP A 164 4.22 21.20 1.82
N PRO A 165 3.95 22.24 2.64
CA PRO A 165 2.71 22.34 3.39
C PRO A 165 1.46 22.45 2.49
N ILE A 166 1.62 22.99 1.27
CA ILE A 166 0.51 23.13 0.32
C ILE A 166 0.08 21.75 -0.15
N MET A 167 1.03 20.91 -0.56
CA MET A 167 0.74 19.54 -0.98
C MET A 167 0.22 18.67 0.17
N ILE A 168 0.72 18.85 1.39
CA ILE A 168 0.20 18.17 2.59
C ILE A 168 -1.27 18.58 2.84
N ASN A 169 -1.59 19.87 2.74
CA ASN A 169 -2.97 20.36 2.86
C ASN A 169 -3.88 19.85 1.74
N GLN A 170 -3.36 19.75 0.51
CA GLN A 170 -4.10 19.18 -0.62
C GLN A 170 -4.43 17.70 -0.40
N PHE A 171 -3.44 16.92 0.07
CA PHE A 171 -3.66 15.52 0.45
C PHE A 171 -4.67 15.40 1.59
N ASN A 172 -4.52 16.19 2.66
CA ASN A 172 -5.44 16.25 3.79
C ASN A 172 -6.88 16.53 3.34
N SER A 173 -7.07 17.56 2.52
CA SER A 173 -8.39 18.00 2.04
C SER A 173 -9.04 16.92 1.18
N THR A 174 -8.28 16.34 0.25
CA THR A 174 -8.78 15.27 -0.62
C THR A 174 -9.15 14.03 0.20
N TRP A 175 -8.34 13.67 1.20
CA TRP A 175 -8.60 12.51 2.05
C TRP A 175 -9.83 12.71 2.94
N ASN A 176 -10.01 13.91 3.49
CA ASN A 176 -11.22 14.27 4.25
C ASN A 176 -12.48 14.15 3.40
N ILE A 177 -12.48 14.71 2.18
CA ILE A 177 -13.64 14.62 1.28
C ILE A 177 -13.92 13.15 0.94
N ARG A 178 -12.89 12.37 0.61
CA ARG A 178 -13.00 10.93 0.36
C ARG A 178 -13.64 10.19 1.53
N LEU A 179 -13.16 10.41 2.74
CA LEU A 179 -13.68 9.77 3.96
C LEU A 179 -15.11 10.20 4.30
N ASN A 180 -15.55 11.37 3.85
CA ASN A 180 -16.95 11.79 3.97
C ASN A 180 -17.86 11.13 2.94
N MET A 181 -17.34 10.76 1.77
CA MET A 181 -18.10 10.04 0.73
C MET A 181 -18.20 8.53 0.99
N ALA A 182 -17.23 7.98 1.73
CA ALA A 182 -17.11 6.57 2.05
C ALA A 182 -17.95 6.12 3.27
N THR A 183 -18.55 7.07 4.00
CA THR A 183 -19.45 6.85 5.15
C THR A 183 -20.90 6.99 4.75
#